data_AF-A0A0D2MG22-F1
#
_entry.id   AF-A0A0D2MG22-F1
#
_cell.length_a   1.000
_cell.length_b   1.000
_cell.length_c   1.000
_cell.angle_alpha   90.00
_cell.angle_beta   90.00
_cell.angle_gamma   90.00
#
_symmetry.space_group_name_H-M   'P 1'
#
loop_
_entity.id
_entity.type
_entity.pdbx_description
1 polymer ?
#
loop_
_entity_poly.entity_id
_entity_poly.type
_entity_poly.pdbx_seq_one_letter_code
_entity_poly.pdbx_strand_id
1 'polypeptide(L)'
;MNSLSSSAGTASRVQPAAPHGRPHPAAPPAPRRSPAAPRAAAADGNPIISRPVGVAAAPAASAADAAAEKGTKPVDRSKGLWTRCDKCGVILYIKHLKEHHHICFGCNYHLKMNSQERIDHLMDRGEPGVRE
;
A
#
# COMPACT_ATOMS: atom_id res chain seq x y z
N MET A 1 -26.39 73.98 -35.04
CA MET A 1 -25.48 72.94 -35.57
C MET A 1 -24.25 72.87 -34.67
N ASN A 2 -24.38 72.23 -33.49
CA ASN A 2 -23.25 72.02 -32.59
C ASN A 2 -23.10 70.51 -32.35
N SER A 3 -22.10 69.93 -32.97
CA SER A 3 -21.66 68.54 -32.76
C SER A 3 -20.93 68.46 -31.43
N LEU A 4 -21.52 67.73 -30.47
CA LEU A 4 -20.83 67.35 -29.24
C LEU A 4 -20.24 65.94 -29.45
N SER A 5 -18.93 65.89 -29.70
CA SER A 5 -18.17 64.65 -29.74
C SER A 5 -17.94 64.13 -28.32
N SER A 6 -18.66 63.06 -27.95
CA SER A 6 -18.42 62.34 -26.69
C SER A 6 -17.29 61.33 -26.87
N SER A 7 -16.09 61.69 -26.42
CA SER A 7 -14.97 60.73 -26.29
C SER A 7 -15.15 59.90 -25.03
N ALA A 8 -15.47 58.62 -25.19
CA ALA A 8 -15.50 57.64 -24.11
C ALA A 8 -14.09 57.37 -23.57
N GLY A 9 -13.82 57.76 -22.32
CA GLY A 9 -12.59 57.44 -21.60
C GLY A 9 -12.57 55.96 -21.23
N THR A 10 -11.58 55.22 -21.72
CA THR A 10 -11.35 53.82 -21.35
C THR A 10 -10.78 53.75 -19.93
N ALA A 11 -11.60 53.37 -18.96
CA ALA A 11 -11.15 53.07 -17.61
C ALA A 11 -10.33 51.76 -17.63
N SER A 12 -9.00 51.88 -17.55
CA SER A 12 -8.10 50.73 -17.45
C SER A 12 -8.20 50.14 -16.03
N ARG A 13 -8.81 48.95 -15.93
CA ARG A 13 -9.00 48.24 -14.67
C ARG A 13 -7.69 47.58 -14.24
N VAL A 14 -6.97 48.20 -13.30
CA VAL A 14 -5.83 47.58 -12.62
C VAL A 14 -6.32 46.38 -11.80
N GLN A 15 -5.77 45.21 -12.08
CA GLN A 15 -6.02 43.98 -11.32
C GLN A 15 -5.14 43.95 -10.05
N PRO A 16 -5.66 43.56 -8.87
CA PRO A 16 -4.82 43.39 -7.69
C PRO A 16 -3.98 42.10 -7.81
N ALA A 17 -2.71 42.17 -7.42
CA ALA A 17 -1.81 41.04 -7.35
C ALA A 17 -2.29 40.01 -6.31
N ALA A 18 -2.31 38.73 -6.69
CA ALA A 18 -2.68 37.62 -5.83
C ALA A 18 -1.74 37.54 -4.60
N PRO A 19 -2.27 37.30 -3.38
CA PRO A 19 -1.43 37.20 -2.20
C PRO A 19 -0.58 35.92 -2.29
N HIS A 20 0.72 36.10 -2.08
CA HIS A 20 1.72 35.03 -1.97
C HIS A 20 1.22 33.92 -1.03
N GLY A 21 1.30 32.68 -1.51
CA GLY A 21 0.82 31.49 -0.81
C GLY A 21 1.36 31.40 0.61
N ARG A 22 0.50 31.04 1.56
CA ARG A 22 0.86 30.85 2.96
C ARG A 22 1.89 29.71 3.06
N PRO A 23 2.99 29.86 3.80
CA PRO A 23 3.94 28.77 3.99
C PRO A 23 3.24 27.61 4.73
N HIS A 24 3.34 26.40 4.18
CA HIS A 24 2.84 25.19 4.82
C HIS A 24 3.74 24.84 6.01
N PRO A 25 3.18 24.41 7.15
CA PRO A 25 3.98 24.05 8.31
C PRO A 25 4.86 22.83 8.01
N ALA A 26 6.12 22.89 8.43
CA ALA A 26 7.06 21.78 8.32
C ALA A 26 6.48 20.52 8.99
N ALA A 27 6.51 19.39 8.27
CA ALA A 27 6.06 18.11 8.80
C ALA A 27 6.88 17.73 10.06
N PRO A 28 6.24 17.22 11.13
CA PRO A 28 6.95 16.82 12.33
C PRO A 28 7.90 15.65 12.05
N PRO A 29 9.05 15.56 12.74
CA PRO A 29 9.99 14.47 12.56
C PRO A 29 9.33 13.13 12.94
N ALA A 30 9.59 12.10 12.14
CA ALA A 30 9.09 10.75 12.42
C ALA A 30 9.59 10.27 13.79
N PRO A 31 8.76 9.57 14.59
CA PRO A 31 9.20 9.05 15.86
C PRO A 31 10.34 8.04 15.65
N ARG A 32 11.45 8.21 16.37
CA ARG A 32 12.53 7.23 16.41
C ARG A 32 11.95 5.93 16.95
N ARG A 33 11.90 4.90 16.09
CA ARG A 33 11.49 3.54 16.48
C ARG A 33 12.49 3.04 17.51
N SER A 34 12.06 2.86 18.76
CA SER A 34 12.87 2.19 19.77
C SER A 34 13.24 0.78 19.27
N PRO A 35 14.50 0.33 19.45
CA PRO A 35 14.86 -1.04 19.14
C PRO A 35 14.04 -1.98 20.03
N ALA A 36 13.42 -2.99 19.40
CA ALA A 36 12.68 -4.01 20.11
C ALA A 36 13.60 -4.68 21.14
N ALA A 37 13.17 -4.72 22.41
CA ALA A 37 13.88 -5.44 23.45
C ALA A 37 14.10 -6.91 23.02
N PRO A 38 15.26 -7.52 23.33
CA PRO A 38 15.47 -8.94 23.07
C PRO A 38 14.45 -9.74 23.91
N ARG A 39 13.74 -10.66 23.25
CA ARG A 39 12.86 -11.62 23.93
C ARG A 39 13.73 -12.44 24.88
N ALA A 40 13.44 -12.36 26.18
CA ALA A 40 14.04 -13.23 27.17
C ALA A 40 13.77 -14.70 26.79
N ALA A 41 14.84 -15.48 26.67
CA ALA A 41 14.79 -16.91 26.47
C ALA A 41 14.24 -17.57 27.76
N ALA A 42 13.01 -18.07 27.71
CA ALA A 42 12.53 -19.00 28.70
C ALA A 42 13.21 -20.35 28.46
N ALA A 43 14.07 -20.73 29.40
CA ALA A 43 14.68 -22.05 29.46
C ALA A 43 13.68 -23.01 30.12
N ASP A 44 12.92 -23.74 29.32
CA ASP A 44 12.19 -24.91 29.78
C ASP A 44 12.74 -26.12 29.03
N GLY A 45 13.64 -26.84 29.70
CA GLY A 45 14.29 -28.04 29.19
C GLY A 45 13.27 -29.14 28.90
N ASN A 46 13.16 -29.53 27.63
CA ASN A 46 12.50 -30.76 27.24
C ASN A 46 13.57 -31.84 27.10
N PRO A 47 13.58 -32.90 27.95
CA PRO A 47 14.61 -33.92 27.88
C PRO A 47 14.50 -34.71 26.58
N ILE A 48 15.61 -34.76 25.83
CA ILE A 48 15.80 -35.64 24.69
C ILE A 48 15.85 -37.09 25.20
N ILE A 49 14.68 -37.71 25.34
CA ILE A 49 14.58 -39.16 25.51
C ILE A 49 14.78 -39.81 24.15
N SER A 50 15.98 -40.36 23.96
CA SER A 50 16.39 -41.24 22.87
C SER A 50 15.36 -42.35 22.66
N ARG A 51 14.54 -42.21 21.62
CA ARG A 51 13.69 -43.32 21.13
C ARG A 51 14.60 -44.30 20.38
N PRO A 52 14.58 -45.60 20.72
CA PRO A 52 15.41 -46.59 20.04
C PRO A 52 14.99 -46.75 18.58
N VAL A 53 15.99 -46.83 17.70
CA VAL A 53 15.81 -47.11 16.27
C VAL A 53 15.36 -48.57 16.11
N GLY A 54 14.04 -48.77 16.01
CA GLY A 54 13.44 -50.04 15.65
C GLY A 54 13.25 -50.10 14.14
N VAL A 55 14.19 -50.73 13.43
CA VAL A 55 14.03 -51.11 12.03
C VAL A 55 13.05 -52.29 11.97
N ALA A 56 11.86 -52.05 11.46
CA ALA A 56 10.97 -53.11 10.99
C ALA A 56 10.39 -52.66 9.64
N ALA A 57 10.77 -53.39 8.61
CA ALA A 57 10.36 -53.23 7.23
C ALA A 57 8.84 -53.41 7.08
N ALA A 58 8.21 -52.60 6.22
CA ALA A 58 6.89 -52.83 5.65
C ALA A 58 6.81 -52.26 4.22
N PRO A 59 6.02 -52.86 3.32
CA PRO A 59 6.31 -52.90 1.89
C PRO A 59 5.76 -51.71 1.09
N ALA A 60 6.32 -51.56 -0.12
CA ALA A 60 5.84 -50.68 -1.18
C ALA A 60 4.43 -51.07 -1.69
N ALA A 61 3.77 -50.07 -2.31
CA ALA A 61 2.42 -50.05 -2.94
C ALA A 61 1.31 -49.52 -2.00
N SER A 62 0.44 -48.57 -2.35
CA SER A 62 0.05 -47.97 -3.63
C SER A 62 -0.52 -46.56 -3.39
N ALA A 63 -0.52 -45.75 -4.44
CA ALA A 63 -1.01 -44.39 -4.53
C ALA A 63 -2.48 -44.18 -4.10
N ALA A 64 -2.75 -43.04 -3.45
CA ALA A 64 -3.75 -42.05 -3.86
C ALA A 64 -3.62 -40.80 -2.97
N ASP A 65 -3.19 -39.71 -3.60
CA ASP A 65 -2.81 -38.43 -3.04
C ASP A 65 -4.02 -37.67 -2.46
N ALA A 66 -4.01 -37.46 -1.14
CA ALA A 66 -4.90 -36.52 -0.47
C ALA A 66 -4.29 -35.12 -0.52
N ALA A 67 -4.35 -34.48 -1.69
CA ALA A 67 -4.06 -33.07 -1.84
C ALA A 67 -5.10 -32.25 -1.05
N ALA A 68 -4.66 -31.69 0.07
CA ALA A 68 -5.39 -30.69 0.81
C ALA A 68 -5.66 -29.47 -0.08
N GLU A 69 -6.93 -29.36 -0.50
CA GLU A 69 -7.45 -28.25 -1.28
C GLU A 69 -7.31 -26.92 -0.53
N LYS A 70 -6.44 -26.02 -1.00
CA LYS A 70 -6.64 -24.58 -0.74
C LYS A 70 -7.44 -24.00 -1.88
N GLY A 71 -8.76 -24.07 -1.71
CA GLY A 71 -9.74 -23.43 -2.57
C GLY A 71 -9.36 -21.99 -2.87
N THR A 72 -9.13 -21.71 -4.15
CA THR A 72 -9.05 -20.35 -4.67
C THR A 72 -10.46 -19.80 -4.59
N LYS A 73 -10.77 -19.14 -3.46
CA LYS A 73 -12.03 -18.43 -3.27
C LYS A 73 -12.18 -17.47 -4.45
N PRO A 74 -13.32 -17.46 -5.16
CA PRO A 74 -13.55 -16.53 -6.25
C PRO A 74 -13.27 -15.12 -5.73
N VAL A 75 -12.54 -14.33 -6.53
CA VAL A 75 -12.23 -12.94 -6.19
C VAL A 75 -13.56 -12.23 -6.03
N ASP A 76 -13.99 -12.11 -4.78
CA ASP A 76 -15.23 -11.49 -4.39
C ASP A 76 -15.27 -10.09 -4.99
N ARG A 77 -16.18 -9.88 -5.94
CA ARG A 77 -16.39 -8.61 -6.64
C ARG A 77 -17.16 -7.61 -5.76
N SER A 78 -17.40 -7.98 -4.50
CA SER A 78 -18.08 -7.20 -3.45
C SER A 78 -17.10 -6.39 -2.59
N LYS A 79 -15.79 -6.41 -2.89
CA LYS A 79 -14.81 -5.51 -2.27
C LYS A 79 -15.30 -4.06 -2.45
N GLY A 80 -15.79 -3.46 -1.37
CA GLY A 80 -16.45 -2.16 -1.39
C GLY A 80 -15.59 -1.10 -2.09
N LEU A 81 -16.21 -0.19 -2.85
CA LEU A 81 -15.50 0.82 -3.64
C LEU A 81 -14.68 1.80 -2.78
N TRP A 82 -14.95 1.85 -1.48
CA TRP A 82 -14.46 2.82 -0.53
C TRP A 82 -13.78 2.14 0.65
N THR A 83 -12.73 2.76 1.17
CA THR A 83 -12.05 2.32 2.40
C THR A 83 -11.72 3.52 3.28
N ARG A 84 -11.59 3.30 4.58
CA ARG A 84 -11.22 4.36 5.54
C ARG A 84 -9.72 4.26 5.85
N CYS A 85 -9.04 5.41 5.94
CA CYS A 85 -7.65 5.44 6.39
C CYS A 85 -7.54 5.19 7.90
N ASP A 86 -6.69 4.24 8.30
CA ASP A 86 -6.47 3.90 9.72
C ASP A 86 -5.82 5.03 10.54
N LYS A 87 -5.15 5.99 9.88
CA LYS A 87 -4.42 7.08 10.53
C LYS A 87 -5.20 8.38 10.68
N CYS A 88 -5.92 8.80 9.63
CA CYS A 88 -6.63 10.09 9.61
C CYS A 88 -8.15 9.95 9.45
N GLY A 89 -8.67 8.75 9.22
CA GLY A 89 -10.12 8.51 9.10
C GLY A 89 -10.76 8.97 7.79
N VAL A 90 -9.99 9.54 6.85
CA VAL A 90 -10.51 9.96 5.55
C VAL A 90 -11.02 8.75 4.74
N ILE A 91 -12.13 8.94 4.03
CA ILE A 91 -12.69 7.93 3.11
C ILE A 91 -11.98 8.06 1.77
N LEU A 92 -11.43 6.96 1.29
CA LEU A 92 -10.59 6.85 0.10
C LEU A 92 -11.25 5.90 -0.91
N TYR A 93 -11.14 6.25 -2.18
CA TYR A 93 -11.58 5.38 -3.27
C TYR A 93 -10.52 4.32 -3.57
N ILE A 94 -10.93 3.04 -3.64
CA ILE A 94 -9.98 1.93 -3.76
C ILE A 94 -9.20 1.95 -5.07
N LYS A 95 -9.78 2.42 -6.19
CA LYS A 95 -9.03 2.49 -7.46
C LYS A 95 -7.84 3.44 -7.38
N HIS A 96 -8.06 4.64 -6.83
CA HIS A 96 -6.97 5.60 -6.60
C HIS A 96 -5.93 5.05 -5.62
N LEU A 97 -6.36 4.33 -4.58
CA LEU A 97 -5.39 3.67 -3.70
C LEU A 97 -4.50 2.68 -4.47
N LYS A 98 -5.04 1.89 -5.39
CA LYS A 98 -4.23 0.94 -6.18
C LYS A 98 -3.23 1.63 -7.10
N GLU A 99 -3.66 2.70 -7.77
CA GLU A 99 -2.79 3.53 -8.63
C GLU A 99 -1.64 4.18 -7.83
N HIS A 100 -1.89 4.48 -6.56
CA HIS A 100 -0.94 5.14 -5.67
C HIS A 100 -0.34 4.20 -4.60
N HIS A 101 -0.22 2.91 -4.92
CA HIS A 101 0.46 1.91 -4.07
C HIS A 101 -0.05 1.86 -2.62
N HIS A 102 -1.36 2.02 -2.45
CA HIS A 102 -2.09 2.05 -1.18
C HIS A 102 -1.64 3.18 -0.23
N ILE A 103 -1.26 4.34 -0.76
CA ILE A 103 -0.90 5.53 0.05
C ILE A 103 -2.12 6.45 0.22
N CYS A 104 -2.36 6.91 1.46
CA CYS A 104 -3.41 7.88 1.76
C CYS A 104 -3.06 9.29 1.27
N PHE A 105 -3.92 9.92 0.46
CA PHE A 105 -3.73 11.31 -0.02
C PHE A 105 -3.86 12.38 1.06
N GLY A 106 -4.52 12.09 2.18
CA GLY A 106 -4.72 13.07 3.26
C GLY A 106 -3.56 13.14 4.25
N CYS A 107 -2.84 12.03 4.45
CA CYS A 107 -1.82 11.95 5.51
C CYS A 107 -0.56 11.15 5.15
N ASN A 108 -0.42 10.70 3.90
CA ASN A 108 0.69 9.88 3.39
C ASN A 108 0.97 8.60 4.19
N TYR A 109 -0.05 8.07 4.87
CA TYR A 109 0.03 6.76 5.53
C TYR A 109 -0.09 5.63 4.50
N HIS A 110 0.70 4.56 4.68
CA HIS A 110 0.62 3.36 3.86
C HIS A 110 -0.44 2.42 4.42
N LEU A 111 -1.52 2.21 3.66
CA LEU A 111 -2.57 1.27 3.99
C LEU A 111 -2.13 -0.18 3.70
N LYS A 112 -2.90 -1.14 4.22
CA LYS A 112 -2.63 -2.56 4.03
C LYS A 112 -2.88 -2.99 2.59
N MET A 113 -1.80 -3.25 1.86
CA MET A 113 -1.80 -3.81 0.51
C MET A 113 -1.71 -5.34 0.54
N ASN A 114 -2.35 -6.01 -0.43
CA ASN A 114 -2.27 -7.46 -0.59
C ASN A 114 -0.86 -7.88 -1.07
N SER A 115 -0.40 -9.07 -0.65
CA SER A 115 0.95 -9.54 -1.03
C SER A 115 1.12 -9.68 -2.54
N GLN A 116 0.09 -10.13 -3.26
CA GLN A 116 0.14 -10.27 -4.72
C GLN A 116 0.31 -8.91 -5.42
N GLU A 117 -0.51 -7.91 -5.04
CA GLU A 117 -0.39 -6.55 -5.59
C GLU A 117 1.01 -5.97 -5.35
N ARG A 118 1.58 -6.23 -4.16
CA ARG A 118 2.95 -5.80 -3.86
C ARG A 118 3.99 -6.47 -4.76
N ILE A 119 3.88 -7.77 -5.00
CA ILE A 119 4.79 -8.50 -5.89
C ILE A 119 4.67 -7.93 -7.30
N ASP A 120 3.45 -7.73 -7.80
CA ASP A 120 3.20 -7.18 -9.15
C ASP A 120 3.87 -5.81 -9.37
N HIS A 121 3.94 -4.97 -8.34
CA HIS A 121 4.62 -3.67 -8.40
C HIS A 121 6.14 -3.76 -8.22
N LEU A 122 6.65 -4.82 -7.61
CA LEU A 122 8.09 -5.02 -7.38
C LEU A 122 8.76 -5.76 -8.54
N MET A 123 8.02 -6.57 -9.29
CA MET A 123 8.58 -7.34 -10.39
C MET A 123 8.64 -6.49 -11.65
N ASP A 124 9.86 -6.16 -12.09
CA ASP A 124 10.08 -5.70 -13.45
C ASP A 124 9.63 -6.80 -14.40
N ARG A 125 8.58 -6.51 -15.19
CA ARG A 125 8.21 -7.37 -16.31
C ARG A 125 9.29 -7.20 -17.36
N GLY A 126 10.36 -7.97 -17.22
CA GLY A 126 11.53 -7.88 -18.09
C GLY A 126 11.11 -7.93 -19.56
N GLU A 127 11.57 -6.94 -20.31
CA GLU A 127 11.60 -7.00 -21.78
C GLU A 127 12.30 -8.32 -22.18
N PRO A 128 11.72 -9.13 -23.08
CA PRO A 128 12.38 -10.34 -23.54
C PRO A 128 13.71 -9.93 -24.17
N GLY A 129 14.81 -10.37 -23.54
CA GLY A 129 16.15 -9.86 -23.78
C GLY A 129 16.48 -9.64 -25.25
N VAL A 130 16.90 -8.42 -25.57
CA VAL A 130 17.59 -8.10 -26.81
C VAL A 130 18.86 -8.95 -26.82
N ARG A 131 18.82 -10.03 -27.59
CA ARG A 131 20.01 -10.82 -27.93
C ARG A 131 20.66 -10.11 -29.10
N GLU A 132 21.85 -9.55 -28.86
CA GLU A 132 22.78 -9.08 -29.90
C GLU A 132 23.30 -10.25 -30.75
#